data_AF-A0A920VM15-F1
#
_entry.id   AF-A0A920VM15-F1
#
_cell.length_a   1.000
_cell.length_b   1.000
_cell.length_c   1.000
_cell.angle_alpha   90.00
_cell.angle_beta   90.00
_cell.angle_gamma   90.00
#
_symmetry.space_group_name_H-M   'P 1'
#
loop_
_entity.id
_entity.type
_entity.pdbx_description
1 polymer ?
#
loop_
_entity_poly.entity_id
_entity_poly.type
_entity_poly.pdbx_seq_one_letter_code
_entity_poly.pdbx_strand_id
1 'polypeptide(L)'
;MRLLEVVAGHKTRPDVLKPCGNLAPGDWARALSSATTRPDSSQTASVFWMESAVRFAFEDELSVEEADAIIGKPMGIPKTGVFGLMDLVGIDLQPHVSASMLSELPEKDMYRDIHRESDFIDRMFREGYTGRKGKGGFYRLNTDSGKGVKESVDLKTGE
;
A
#
# COMPACT_ATOMS: atom_id res chain seq x y z
N MET A 1 6.67 -1.95 -14.48
CA MET A 1 6.46 -0.63 -13.82
C MET A 1 7.03 0.45 -14.73
N ARG A 2 6.33 1.59 -14.91
CA ARG A 2 6.72 2.69 -15.83
C ARG A 2 7.13 3.99 -15.12
N LEU A 3 7.10 4.00 -13.79
CA LEU A 3 7.47 5.15 -12.97
C LEU A 3 8.92 4.99 -12.51
N LEU A 4 9.71 6.05 -12.65
CA LEU A 4 11.04 6.18 -12.05
C LEU A 4 11.05 7.45 -11.22
N GLU A 5 11.32 7.31 -9.92
CA GLU A 5 11.51 8.45 -9.00
C GLU A 5 13.01 8.69 -8.82
N VAL A 6 13.45 9.92 -9.11
CA VAL A 6 14.85 10.34 -8.94
C VAL A 6 14.89 11.33 -7.78
N VAL A 7 15.43 10.91 -6.64
CA VAL A 7 15.48 11.72 -5.41
C VAL A 7 16.86 12.37 -5.26
N ALA A 8 16.89 13.68 -5.04
CA ALA A 8 18.11 14.44 -4.79
C ALA A 8 18.23 14.82 -3.31
N GLY A 9 19.31 14.41 -2.66
CA GLY A 9 19.64 14.85 -1.30
C GLY A 9 20.39 16.18 -1.30
N HIS A 10 20.63 16.76 -0.12
CA HIS A 10 21.30 18.06 0.04
C HIS A 10 22.72 18.13 -0.56
N LYS A 11 23.39 16.98 -0.71
CA LYS A 11 24.74 16.86 -1.28
C LYS A 11 24.73 16.45 -2.75
N THR A 12 23.56 16.18 -3.34
CA THR A 12 23.46 15.74 -4.73
C THR A 12 23.76 16.91 -5.65
N ARG A 13 24.76 16.74 -6.51
CA ARG A 13 25.20 17.79 -7.44
C ARG A 13 24.17 17.96 -8.58
N PRO A 14 23.72 19.18 -8.92
CA PRO A 14 22.65 19.35 -9.92
C PRO A 14 22.98 18.83 -11.34
N ASP A 15 24.25 18.80 -11.72
CA ASP A 15 24.73 18.25 -13.00
C ASP A 15 24.60 16.72 -13.08
N VAL A 16 24.61 15.99 -11.96
CA VAL A 16 24.41 14.52 -11.97
C VAL A 16 22.94 14.13 -12.16
N LEU A 17 22.00 15.04 -11.92
CA LEU A 17 20.56 14.80 -12.11
C LEU A 17 20.15 14.86 -13.59
N LYS A 18 20.85 15.66 -14.40
CA LYS A 18 20.52 15.86 -15.82
C LYS A 18 20.61 14.56 -16.64
N PRO A 19 21.66 13.73 -16.50
CA PRO A 19 21.69 12.42 -17.15
C PRO A 19 20.62 11.44 -16.64
N CYS A 20 20.22 11.52 -15.36
CA CYS A 20 19.21 10.63 -14.79
C CYS A 20 17.83 10.81 -15.43
N GLY A 21 17.46 12.04 -15.81
CA GLY A 21 16.25 12.29 -16.59
C GLY A 21 16.27 11.62 -17.97
N ASN A 22 17.46 11.42 -18.53
CA ASN A 22 17.66 10.76 -19.83
C ASN A 22 17.83 9.23 -19.72
N LEU A 23 17.90 8.66 -18.50
CA LEU A 23 17.86 7.20 -18.28
C LEU A 23 16.47 6.60 -18.55
N ALA A 24 15.47 7.46 -18.74
CA ALA A 24 14.11 7.13 -19.17
C ALA A 24 13.86 7.59 -20.62
N PRO A 25 14.58 7.09 -21.65
CA PRO A 25 14.36 7.55 -23.02
C PRO A 25 13.07 6.92 -23.59
N GLY A 26 12.00 7.72 -23.75
CA GLY A 26 10.78 7.39 -24.50
C GLY A 26 9.49 7.23 -23.65
N ASP A 27 8.39 6.87 -24.34
CA ASP A 27 7.01 6.77 -23.82
C ASP A 27 6.78 5.79 -22.65
N TRP A 28 7.80 5.00 -22.27
CA TRP A 28 7.67 3.90 -21.31
C TRP A 28 8.13 4.24 -19.89
N ALA A 29 8.81 5.36 -19.68
CA ALA A 29 9.26 5.77 -18.35
C ALA A 29 8.92 7.24 -18.08
N ARG A 30 7.97 7.49 -17.18
CA ARG A 30 7.74 8.83 -16.63
C ARG A 30 8.74 9.01 -15.50
N ALA A 31 9.81 9.76 -15.75
CA ALA A 31 10.69 10.21 -14.69
C ALA A 31 10.00 11.37 -13.95
N LEU A 32 9.61 11.16 -12.69
CA LEU A 32 9.30 12.28 -11.81
C LEU A 32 10.64 12.77 -11.27
N SER A 33 11.14 13.86 -11.87
CA SER A 33 12.17 14.71 -11.29
C SER A 33 11.50 15.55 -10.20
N SER A 34 11.17 14.96 -9.06
CA SER A 34 10.89 15.77 -7.88
C SER A 34 12.23 16.27 -7.36
N ALA A 35 12.46 17.57 -7.43
CA ALA A 35 13.44 18.23 -6.56
C ALA A 35 12.90 18.25 -5.12
N THR A 36 12.35 17.13 -4.66
CA THR A 36 11.90 16.91 -3.30
C THR A 36 13.10 16.36 -2.56
N THR A 37 13.50 17.04 -1.49
CA THR A 37 14.59 16.60 -0.60
C THR A 37 14.21 15.40 0.26
N ARG A 38 12.95 14.97 0.17
CA ARG A 38 12.40 13.85 0.90
C ARG A 38 12.45 12.59 0.03
N PRO A 39 13.04 11.49 0.51
CA PRO A 39 12.78 10.17 -0.07
C PRO A 39 11.27 9.92 -0.21
N ASP A 40 10.90 8.95 -1.05
CA ASP A 40 9.62 8.23 -0.97
C ASP A 40 8.28 9.01 -1.16
N SER A 41 8.30 10.22 -1.72
CA SER A 41 7.10 11.07 -1.78
C SER A 41 5.85 10.41 -2.39
N SER A 42 6.03 9.58 -3.42
CA SER A 42 4.95 8.80 -4.03
C SER A 42 4.48 7.63 -3.17
N GLN A 43 5.39 7.02 -2.41
CA GLN A 43 5.10 5.97 -1.43
C GLN A 43 4.33 6.54 -0.24
N THR A 44 4.78 7.67 0.33
CA THR A 44 4.11 8.37 1.44
C THR A 44 2.62 8.60 1.15
N ALA A 45 2.29 9.16 -0.02
CA ALA A 45 0.90 9.40 -0.41
C ALA A 45 0.10 8.10 -0.58
N SER A 46 0.72 7.05 -1.12
CA SER A 46 0.07 5.76 -1.34
C SER A 46 -0.24 5.05 -0.02
N VAL A 47 0.71 5.07 0.91
CA VAL A 47 0.56 4.46 2.25
C VAL A 47 -0.50 5.21 3.06
N PHE A 48 -0.50 6.55 3.04
CA PHE A 48 -1.53 7.34 3.69
C PHE A 48 -2.94 7.00 3.17
N TRP A 49 -3.09 6.89 1.84
CA TRP A 49 -4.36 6.54 1.23
C TRP A 49 -4.83 5.12 1.61
N MET A 50 -3.92 4.13 1.60
CA MET A 50 -4.24 2.76 2.00
C MET A 50 -4.65 2.68 3.48
N GLU A 51 -3.86 3.25 4.39
CA GLU A 51 -4.15 3.25 5.82
C GLU A 51 -5.48 3.97 6.13
N SER A 52 -5.77 5.06 5.42
CA SER A 52 -7.06 5.75 5.54
C SER A 52 -8.23 4.83 5.15
N ALA A 53 -8.12 4.14 4.01
CA ALA A 53 -9.16 3.25 3.54
C ALA A 53 -9.36 2.04 4.45
N VAL A 54 -8.28 1.46 4.99
CA VAL A 54 -8.36 0.37 5.98
C VAL A 54 -9.03 0.87 7.26
N ARG A 55 -8.59 2.01 7.80
CA ARG A 55 -9.18 2.60 9.00
C ARG A 55 -10.68 2.82 8.86
N PHE A 56 -11.12 3.46 7.77
CA PHE A 56 -12.53 3.74 7.57
C PHE A 56 -13.34 2.48 7.26
N ALA A 57 -12.76 1.46 6.63
CA ALA A 57 -13.44 0.17 6.49
C ALA A 57 -13.75 -0.47 7.86
N PHE A 58 -12.84 -0.37 8.82
CA PHE A 58 -13.10 -0.81 10.20
C PHE A 58 -14.09 0.10 10.93
N GLU A 59 -13.95 1.43 10.85
CA GLU A 59 -14.82 2.38 11.56
C GLU A 59 -16.26 2.36 11.04
N ASP A 60 -16.44 2.22 9.72
CA ASP A 60 -17.75 2.18 9.07
C ASP A 60 -18.33 0.75 8.97
N GLU A 61 -17.66 -0.23 9.57
CA GLU A 61 -18.08 -1.63 9.64
C GLU A 61 -18.34 -2.29 8.26
N LEU A 62 -17.55 -1.90 7.27
CA LEU A 62 -17.66 -2.41 5.89
C LEU A 62 -17.05 -3.81 5.78
N SER A 63 -17.61 -4.63 4.88
CA SER A 63 -16.90 -5.84 4.44
C SER A 63 -15.70 -5.50 3.56
N VAL A 64 -14.75 -6.44 3.44
CA VAL A 64 -13.59 -6.33 2.56
C VAL A 64 -14.02 -6.03 1.12
N GLU A 65 -15.06 -6.71 0.62
CA GLU A 65 -15.61 -6.53 -0.71
C GLU A 65 -16.27 -5.17 -0.91
N GLU A 66 -17.04 -4.69 0.06
CA GLU A 66 -17.67 -3.36 -0.02
C GLU A 66 -16.60 -2.27 -0.06
N ALA A 67 -15.61 -2.35 0.81
CA ALA A 67 -14.49 -1.42 0.83
C ALA A 67 -13.73 -1.42 -0.50
N ASP A 68 -13.39 -2.60 -1.05
CA ASP A 68 -12.69 -2.71 -2.34
C ASP A 68 -13.56 -2.27 -3.53
N ALA A 69 -14.88 -2.43 -3.45
CA ALA A 69 -15.80 -1.96 -4.48
C ALA A 69 -15.92 -0.43 -4.50
N ILE A 70 -15.95 0.20 -3.32
CA ILE A 70 -15.95 1.66 -3.16
C ILE A 70 -14.58 2.23 -3.58
N ILE A 71 -13.51 1.70 -2.99
CA ILE A 71 -12.10 2.12 -3.15
C ILE A 71 -11.46 1.41 -4.36
N GLY A 72 -12.21 1.30 -5.45
CA GLY A 72 -11.80 0.60 -6.67
C GLY A 72 -12.07 1.46 -7.91
N LYS A 73 -12.77 0.87 -8.88
CA LYS A 73 -13.10 1.54 -10.15
C LYS A 73 -13.79 2.91 -9.97
N PRO A 74 -14.73 3.12 -9.03
CA PRO A 74 -15.39 4.42 -8.85
C PRO A 74 -14.41 5.56 -8.56
N MET A 75 -13.29 5.27 -7.91
CA MET A 75 -12.24 6.25 -7.58
C MET A 75 -11.09 6.29 -8.60
N GLY A 76 -11.21 5.59 -9.72
CA GLY A 76 -10.14 5.48 -10.74
C GLY A 76 -8.99 4.55 -10.35
N ILE A 77 -9.16 3.78 -9.28
CA ILE A 77 -8.20 2.80 -8.79
C ILE A 77 -8.44 1.45 -9.49
N PRO A 78 -7.40 0.61 -9.73
CA PRO A 78 -7.60 -0.71 -10.30
C PRO A 78 -8.63 -1.55 -9.53
N LYS A 79 -9.24 -2.53 -10.22
CA LYS A 79 -10.23 -3.47 -9.64
C LYS A 79 -9.76 -4.28 -8.43
N THR A 80 -8.48 -4.15 -8.09
CA THR A 80 -7.83 -4.84 -6.99
C THR A 80 -8.26 -4.26 -5.64
N GLY A 81 -8.77 -3.02 -5.59
CA GLY A 81 -9.19 -2.38 -4.34
C GLY A 81 -8.02 -2.10 -3.38
N VAL A 82 -8.33 -1.76 -2.13
CA VAL A 82 -7.34 -1.52 -1.08
C VAL A 82 -6.85 -2.83 -0.46
N PHE A 83 -7.75 -3.72 -0.05
CA PHE A 83 -7.41 -4.97 0.62
C PHE A 83 -6.79 -5.97 -0.35
N GLY A 84 -7.34 -6.08 -1.56
CA GLY A 84 -6.70 -6.89 -2.60
C GLY A 84 -5.33 -6.34 -3.02
N LEU A 85 -5.04 -5.05 -2.80
CA LEU A 85 -3.74 -4.44 -3.04
C LEU A 85 -2.77 -4.75 -1.89
N MET A 86 -3.24 -4.69 -0.64
CA MET A 86 -2.47 -5.16 0.52
C MET A 86 -2.04 -6.61 0.34
N ASP A 87 -2.95 -7.49 -0.09
CA ASP A 87 -2.63 -8.88 -0.37
C ASP A 87 -1.60 -9.04 -1.50
N LEU A 88 -1.64 -8.15 -2.51
CA LEU A 88 -0.70 -8.19 -3.63
C LEU A 88 0.70 -7.73 -3.23
N VAL A 89 0.79 -6.66 -2.44
CA VAL A 89 2.05 -6.09 -1.95
C VAL A 89 2.69 -7.01 -0.91
N GLY A 90 1.87 -7.48 0.04
CA GLY A 90 2.27 -8.26 1.20
C GLY A 90 1.91 -7.54 2.49
N ILE A 91 1.08 -8.17 3.32
CA ILE A 91 0.64 -7.62 4.61
C ILE A 91 1.84 -7.53 5.59
N ASP A 92 2.81 -8.43 5.44
CA ASP A 92 4.05 -8.49 6.21
C ASP A 92 4.92 -7.23 6.10
N LEU A 93 4.75 -6.44 5.04
CA LEU A 93 5.52 -5.20 4.85
C LEU A 93 4.94 -4.02 5.63
N GLN A 94 3.67 -4.06 6.01
CA GLN A 94 2.98 -2.95 6.68
C GLN A 94 3.69 -2.43 7.94
N PRO A 95 4.17 -3.26 8.89
CA PRO A 95 4.85 -2.75 10.09
C PRO A 95 6.16 -2.02 9.75
N HIS A 96 6.90 -2.52 8.76
CA HIS A 96 8.15 -1.89 8.32
C HIS A 96 7.91 -0.53 7.65
N VAL A 97 6.89 -0.47 6.78
CA VAL A 97 6.50 0.76 6.09
C VAL A 97 5.97 1.80 7.09
N SER A 98 5.10 1.38 8.02
CA SER A 98 4.55 2.28 9.05
C SER A 98 5.64 2.82 9.97
N ALA A 99 6.59 1.97 10.39
CA ALA A 99 7.73 2.41 11.19
C ALA A 99 8.60 3.44 10.44
N SER A 100 8.85 3.23 9.14
CA SER A 100 9.57 4.18 8.29
C SER A 100 8.83 5.52 8.25
N MET A 101 7.52 5.49 7.94
CA MET A 101 6.67 6.68 7.87
C MET A 101 6.67 7.47 9.18
N LEU A 102 6.47 6.80 10.31
CA LEU A 102 6.47 7.45 11.64
C LEU A 102 7.85 8.00 12.02
N SER A 103 8.94 7.45 11.50
CA SER A 103 10.29 7.96 11.74
C SER A 103 10.62 9.20 10.90
N GLU A 104 10.07 9.28 9.69
CA GLU A 104 10.38 10.34 8.73
C GLU A 104 9.38 11.50 8.78
N LEU A 105 8.13 11.27 9.19
CA LEU A 105 7.06 12.27 9.20
C LEU A 105 7.11 13.21 10.42
N PRO A 106 6.88 14.52 10.21
CA PRO A 106 6.74 15.47 11.31
C PRO A 106 5.75 15.00 12.36
N GLU A 107 5.92 15.43 13.61
CA GLU A 107 5.03 15.05 14.73
C GLU A 107 3.56 15.44 14.52
N LYS A 108 3.32 16.48 13.70
CA LYS A 108 1.97 17.00 13.40
C LYS A 108 1.44 16.57 12.03
N ASP A 109 2.03 15.54 11.43
CA ASP A 109 1.60 15.02 10.14
C ASP A 109 0.28 14.25 10.27
N MET A 110 -0.63 14.44 9.31
CA MET A 110 -1.96 13.80 9.29
C MET A 110 -1.87 12.27 9.28
N TYR A 111 -0.79 11.69 8.77
CA TYR A 111 -0.60 10.23 8.82
C TYR A 111 -0.62 9.69 10.24
N ARG A 112 -0.11 10.45 11.22
CA ARG A 112 -0.09 10.02 12.63
C ARG A 112 -1.49 9.95 13.24
N ASP A 113 -2.43 10.73 12.74
CA ASP A 113 -3.83 10.66 13.16
C ASP A 113 -4.53 9.45 12.54
N ILE A 114 -4.15 9.08 11.32
CA ILE A 114 -4.72 7.94 10.58
C ILE A 114 -4.15 6.60 11.06
N HIS A 115 -2.85 6.54 11.30
CA HIS A 115 -2.16 5.32 11.66
C HIS A 115 -2.68 4.77 13.00
N ARG A 116 -3.09 3.50 12.98
CA ARG A 116 -3.48 2.75 14.17
C ARG A 116 -2.91 1.35 14.09
N GLU A 117 -2.28 0.92 15.17
CA GLU A 117 -1.94 -0.49 15.34
C GLU A 117 -3.24 -1.32 15.37
N SER A 118 -3.19 -2.51 14.78
CA SER A 118 -4.35 -3.38 14.64
C SER A 118 -3.97 -4.81 15.03
N ASP A 119 -4.45 -5.24 16.19
CA ASP A 119 -4.26 -6.61 16.70
C ASP A 119 -4.73 -7.67 15.69
N PHE A 120 -5.74 -7.32 14.88
CA PHE A 120 -6.25 -8.16 13.81
C PHE A 120 -5.19 -8.42 12.74
N ILE A 121 -4.58 -7.35 12.22
CA ILE A 121 -3.56 -7.44 11.19
C ILE A 121 -2.31 -8.14 11.75
N ASP A 122 -1.92 -7.83 12.99
CA ASP A 122 -0.80 -8.48 13.66
C ASP A 122 -1.03 -9.99 13.87
N ARG A 123 -2.27 -10.40 14.14
CA ARG A 123 -2.65 -11.82 14.20
C ARG A 123 -2.55 -12.48 12.83
N MET A 124 -3.12 -11.88 11.79
CA MET A 124 -3.04 -12.40 10.41
C MET A 124 -1.57 -12.65 10.02
N PHE A 125 -0.71 -11.68 10.27
CA PHE A 125 0.73 -11.81 10.03
C PHE A 125 1.34 -12.99 10.79
N ARG A 126 1.11 -13.09 12.11
CA ARG A 126 1.64 -14.19 12.95
C ARG A 126 1.19 -15.58 12.51
N GLU A 127 -0.02 -15.70 11.97
CA GLU A 127 -0.59 -16.96 11.50
C GLU A 127 -0.17 -17.34 10.06
N GLY A 128 0.55 -16.44 9.39
CA GLY A 128 1.09 -16.62 8.05
C GLY A 128 0.15 -16.17 6.92
N TYR A 129 -0.86 -15.36 7.23
CA TYR A 129 -1.71 -14.68 6.26
C TYR A 129 -1.05 -13.39 5.77
N THR A 130 -0.03 -13.54 4.92
CA THR A 130 0.78 -12.43 4.39
C THR A 130 0.33 -11.94 3.01
N GLY A 131 -0.89 -12.30 2.59
CA GLY A 131 -1.42 -12.00 1.27
C GLY A 131 -1.12 -13.11 0.25
N ARG A 132 -0.96 -12.74 -1.02
CA ARG A 132 -0.81 -13.68 -2.16
C ARG A 132 0.49 -14.49 -2.14
N LYS A 133 1.47 -14.08 -1.33
CA LYS A 133 2.75 -14.77 -1.16
C LYS A 133 2.67 -15.89 -0.11
N GLY A 134 1.69 -15.83 0.79
CA GLY A 134 1.50 -16.76 1.90
C GLY A 134 0.27 -17.64 1.74
N LYS A 135 -0.40 -17.93 2.87
CA LYS A 135 -1.64 -18.74 2.90
C LYS A 135 -2.88 -18.01 2.36
N GLY A 136 -2.73 -16.75 1.95
CA GLY A 136 -3.82 -15.80 1.74
C GLY A 136 -3.62 -14.57 2.61
N GLY A 137 -4.54 -13.61 2.51
CA GLY A 137 -4.58 -12.44 3.37
C GLY A 137 -6.03 -12.07 3.63
N PHE A 138 -6.42 -10.85 3.29
CA PHE A 138 -7.82 -10.44 3.34
C PHE A 138 -8.69 -11.22 2.38
N TYR A 139 -8.10 -11.70 1.28
CA TYR A 139 -8.68 -12.71 0.42
C TYR A 139 -7.83 -13.99 0.41
N ARG A 140 -8.51 -15.11 0.22
CA ARG A 140 -7.90 -16.40 -0.10
C ARG A 140 -8.65 -17.10 -1.23
N LEU A 141 -7.94 -17.98 -1.94
CA LEU A 141 -8.55 -18.85 -2.95
C LEU A 141 -8.67 -20.25 -2.35
N ASN A 142 -9.89 -20.64 -1.99
CA ASN A 142 -10.19 -21.99 -1.53
C ASN A 142 -10.37 -22.91 -2.74
N THR A 143 -9.59 -23.99 -2.81
CA THR A 143 -9.64 -24.97 -3.91
C THR A 143 -10.19 -26.34 -3.50
N ASP A 144 -10.65 -26.49 -2.26
CA ASP A 144 -11.07 -27.79 -1.69
C ASP A 144 -12.24 -28.42 -2.47
N SER A 145 -13.08 -27.59 -3.07
CA SER A 145 -14.22 -28.03 -3.90
C SER A 145 -13.85 -28.41 -5.35
N GLY A 146 -12.57 -28.33 -5.73
CA GLY A 146 -12.10 -28.50 -7.12
C GLY A 146 -12.39 -27.31 -8.05
N LYS A 147 -13.18 -26.32 -7.60
CA LYS A 147 -13.29 -24.99 -8.21
C LYS A 147 -12.72 -23.97 -7.24
N GLY A 148 -11.89 -23.06 -7.73
CA GLY A 148 -11.34 -21.97 -6.92
C GLY A 148 -12.45 -21.00 -6.50
N VAL A 149 -12.82 -21.02 -5.22
CA VAL A 149 -13.75 -20.07 -4.61
C VAL A 149 -12.93 -18.98 -3.95
N LYS A 150 -13.18 -17.72 -4.31
CA LYS A 150 -12.55 -16.58 -3.65
C LYS A 150 -13.34 -16.29 -2.38
N GLU A 151 -12.67 -16.36 -1.24
CA GLU A 151 -13.21 -16.04 0.08
C GLU A 151 -12.52 -14.79 0.60
N SER A 152 -13.23 -14.00 1.40
CA SER A 152 -12.71 -12.86 2.16
C SER A 152 -12.82 -13.13 3.65
N VAL A 153 -12.00 -12.43 4.42
CA VAL A 153 -12.09 -12.43 5.88
C VAL A 153 -13.18 -11.46 6.35
N ASP A 154 -13.92 -11.84 7.38
CA ASP A 154 -14.80 -10.91 8.09
C ASP A 154 -13.95 -9.99 8.99
N LEU A 155 -14.02 -8.68 8.77
CA LEU A 155 -13.19 -7.70 9.50
C LEU A 155 -13.56 -7.57 10.99
N LYS A 156 -14.74 -8.05 11.41
CA LYS A 156 -15.19 -8.02 12.81
C LYS A 156 -14.73 -9.27 13.57
N THR A 157 -14.87 -10.45 12.95
CA THR A 157 -14.57 -11.72 13.61
C THR A 157 -13.16 -12.24 13.30
N GLY A 158 -12.67 -11.99 12.09
CA GLY A 158 -11.43 -12.56 11.57
C GLY A 158 -11.57 -13.98 11.03
N GLU A 159 -12.81 -14.44 10.81
CA GLU A 159 -13.14 -15.74 10.20
C GLU A 159 -13.13 -15.71 8.67
#